data_AF-A0A2K9NQB9-F1
#
_entry.id   AF-A0A2K9NQB9-F1
#
_cell.length_a   1.000
_cell.length_b   1.000
_cell.length_c   1.000
_cell.angle_alpha   90.00
_cell.angle_beta   90.00
_cell.angle_gamma   90.00
#
_symmetry.space_group_name_H-M   'P 1'
#
loop_
_entity.id
_entity.type
_entity.pdbx_description
1 polymer ?
#
loop_
_entity_poly.entity_id
_entity_poly.type
_entity_poly.pdbx_seq_one_letter_code
_entity_poly.pdbx_strand_id
1 'polypeptide(L)' 'MKIKLDPKTYKELCAQLNKEASLAKEDSYIDPKNGQLISTSYYLQHLRKCCKGGCRHCPFGFKKR' A
#
# COMPACT_ATOMS: atom_id res chain seq x y z
N MET A 1 -1.93 19.60 -5.81
CA MET A 1 -1.82 19.19 -7.23
C MET A 1 -2.16 17.70 -7.32
N LYS A 2 -3.15 17.29 -8.14
CA LYS A 2 -3.43 15.87 -8.38
C LYS A 2 -2.62 15.43 -9.58
N ILE A 3 -1.56 14.65 -9.36
CA ILE A 3 -0.73 14.12 -10.46
C ILE A 3 -1.60 13.15 -11.26
N LYS A 4 -1.73 13.38 -12.57
CA LYS A 4 -2.41 12.46 -13.49
C LYS A 4 -1.42 11.35 -13.87
N LEU A 5 -1.38 10.29 -13.07
CA LEU A 5 -0.64 9.07 -13.38
C LEU A 5 -1.51 8.14 -14.23
N ASP A 6 -0.94 7.54 -15.27
CA ASP A 6 -1.61 6.45 -15.98
C ASP A 6 -1.82 5.26 -15.03
N PRO A 7 -2.88 4.44 -15.22
CA PRO A 7 -3.21 3.34 -14.30
C PRO A 7 -2.07 2.32 -14.09
N LYS A 8 -1.27 2.03 -15.12
CA LYS A 8 -0.13 1.10 -15.05
C LYS A 8 1.00 1.70 -14.22
N THR A 9 1.46 2.91 -14.55
CA THR A 9 2.52 3.60 -13.79
C THR A 9 2.10 3.85 -12.34
N TYR A 10 0.83 4.19 -12.09
CA TYR A 10 0.31 4.38 -10.73
C TYR A 10 0.42 3.11 -9.87
N LYS A 11 0.08 1.95 -10.44
CA LYS A 11 0.15 0.67 -9.74
C LYS A 11 1.59 0.28 -9.42
N GLU A 12 2.49 0.45 -10.38
CA GLU A 12 3.93 0.19 -10.22
C GLU A 12 4.54 1.12 -9.14
N LEU A 13 4.19 2.40 -9.16
CA LEU A 13 4.64 3.36 -8.15
C LEU A 13 4.13 3.00 -6.74
N CYS A 14 2.86 2.64 -6.58
CA CYS A 14 2.34 2.18 -5.29
C CYS A 14 3.10 0.94 -4.77
N ALA A 15 3.40 0.00 -5.66
CA ALA A 15 4.15 -1.20 -5.30
C ALA A 15 5.58 -0.88 -4.87
N GLN A 16 6.25 0.06 -5.56
CA GLN A 16 7.59 0.53 -5.21
C GLN A 16 7.60 1.23 -3.85
N LEU A 17 6.68 2.17 -3.61
CA LEU A 17 6.57 2.88 -2.32
C LEU A 17 6.29 1.92 -1.17
N ASN A 18 5.37 0.96 -1.36
CA ASN A 18 5.12 -0.07 -0.36
C ASN A 18 6.38 -0.90 -0.07
N LYS A 19 7.17 -1.24 -1.11
CA LYS A 19 8.41 -2.02 -0.96
C LYS A 19 9.45 -1.24 -0.17
N GLU A 20 9.69 0.03 -0.52
CA GLU A 20 10.63 0.91 0.16
C GLU A 20 10.26 1.12 1.63
N ALA A 21 9.01 1.49 1.91
CA ALA A 21 8.51 1.67 3.26
C ALA A 21 8.55 0.36 4.07
N SER A 22 8.23 -0.78 3.45
CA SER A 22 8.35 -2.10 4.11
C SER A 22 9.80 -2.45 4.46
N LEU A 23 10.77 -2.13 3.59
CA LEU A 23 12.20 -2.34 3.86
C LEU A 23 12.70 -1.43 4.98
N ALA A 24 12.19 -0.20 5.04
CA ALA A 24 12.45 0.75 6.12
C ALA A 24 11.71 0.42 7.44
N LYS A 25 10.89 -0.64 7.47
CA LYS A 25 10.02 -1.03 8.60
C LYS A 25 9.01 0.06 8.99
N GLU A 26 8.59 0.86 8.04
CA GLU A 26 7.54 1.86 8.24
C GLU A 26 6.15 1.21 8.15
N ASP A 27 5.20 1.73 8.92
CA ASP A 27 3.86 1.16 8.99
C ASP A 27 2.98 1.54 7.81
N SER A 28 3.29 2.66 7.14
CA SER A 28 2.50 3.20 6.03
C SER A 28 3.33 4.03 5.06
N TYR A 29 2.82 4.23 3.85
CA TYR A 29 3.34 5.18 2.86
C TYR A 29 2.23 6.11 2.37
N ILE A 30 2.60 7.24 1.76
CA ILE A 30 1.63 8.20 1.22
C ILE A 30 1.27 7.84 -0.22
N ASP A 31 -0.03 7.76 -0.51
CA ASP A 31 -0.54 7.59 -1.86
C ASP A 31 -0.16 8.79 -2.75
N PRO A 32 0.55 8.55 -3.87
CA PRO A 32 1.09 9.62 -4.72
C PRO A 32 0.01 10.38 -5.53
N LYS A 33 -1.20 9.84 -5.64
CA LYS A 33 -2.31 10.42 -6.39
C LYS A 33 -3.24 11.25 -5.49
N ASN A 34 -3.54 10.77 -4.29
CA ASN A 34 -4.55 11.38 -3.41
C ASN A 34 -4.05 11.80 -2.01
N GLY A 35 -2.80 11.49 -1.66
CA GLY A 35 -2.20 11.88 -0.38
C GLY A 35 -2.65 11.07 0.84
N GLN A 36 -3.36 9.96 0.65
CA GLN A 36 -3.83 9.12 1.76
C GLN A 36 -2.70 8.24 2.33
N LEU A 37 -2.73 7.99 3.63
CA LEU A 37 -1.86 7.00 4.27
C LEU A 37 -2.33 5.58 3.96
N ILE A 38 -1.41 4.75 3.45
CA ILE A 38 -1.68 3.36 3.08
C ILE A 38 -0.75 2.45 3.87
N SER A 39 -1.32 1.50 4.62
CA SER A 39 -0.56 0.54 5.40
C SER A 39 0.35 -0.33 4.54
N THR A 40 1.59 -0.53 4.98
CA THR A 40 2.57 -1.38 4.30
C THR A 40 2.28 -2.86 4.50
N SER A 41 2.80 -3.69 3.58
CA SER A 41 2.82 -5.14 3.78
C SER A 41 3.58 -5.56 5.05
N TYR A 42 4.60 -4.81 5.48
CA TYR A 42 5.34 -5.08 6.72
C TYR A 42 4.41 -4.98 7.94
N TYR A 43 3.71 -3.87 8.10
CA TYR A 43 2.74 -3.66 9.19
C TYR A 43 1.65 -4.74 9.21
N LEU A 44 1.07 -5.04 8.04
CA LEU A 44 0.00 -6.02 7.94
C LEU A 44 0.46 -7.45 8.29
N GLN A 45 1.71 -7.80 7.96
CA GLN A 45 2.31 -9.08 8.37
C GLN A 45 2.56 -9.10 9.89
N HIS A 46 3.01 -7.99 10.47
CA HIS A 46 3.26 -7.88 11.91
C HIS A 46 1.99 -8.12 12.74
N LEU A 47 0.83 -7.66 12.26
CA LEU A 47 -0.46 -7.91 12.91
C LEU A 47 -0.85 -9.40 12.98
N ARG A 48 -0.22 -10.26 12.16
CA ARG A 48 -0.52 -11.71 12.02
C ARG A 48 -1.99 -12.06 11.76
N LYS A 49 -2.82 -11.08 11.39
CA LYS A 49 -4.24 -11.25 11.07
C LYS A 49 -4.66 -10.29 9.98
N CYS A 50 -5.55 -10.75 9.10
CA CYS A 50 -6.14 -9.89 8.08
C CYS A 50 -7.16 -8.92 8.69
N CYS A 51 -6.97 -7.62 8.49
CA CYS A 51 -7.90 -6.57 8.97
C CYS A 51 -9.19 -6.48 8.15
N LYS A 52 -9.27 -7.14 6.99
CA LYS A 52 -10.38 -7.07 6.01
C LYS A 52 -10.74 -5.64 5.55
N GLY A 53 -9.82 -4.69 5.71
CA GLY A 53 -10.03 -3.27 5.37
C GLY A 53 -9.93 -2.92 3.87
N GLY A 54 -9.49 -3.85 3.02
CA GLY A 54 -9.30 -3.60 1.58
C GLY A 54 -7.98 -2.91 1.23
N CYS A 55 -6.90 -3.22 1.97
CA CYS A 55 -5.56 -2.74 1.66
C CYS A 55 -5.06 -3.22 0.29
N ARG A 56 -4.25 -2.38 -0.38
CA ARG A 56 -3.75 -2.64 -1.75
C ARG A 56 -2.77 -3.80 -1.84
N HIS A 57 -2.00 -4.01 -0.79
CA HIS A 57 -0.89 -4.97 -0.74
C HIS A 57 -1.14 -6.01 0.36
N CYS A 58 -2.37 -6.55 0.44
CA CYS A 58 -2.73 -7.51 1.47
C CYS A 58 -1.81 -8.75 1.40
N PRO A 59 -1.00 -9.03 2.45
CA PRO A 59 -0.13 -10.21 2.47
C PRO A 59 -0.94 -11.52 2.56
N PHE A 60 -2.19 -11.45 3.01
CA PHE A 60 -3.10 -12.59 3.14
C PHE A 60 -4.02 -12.79 1.92
N GLY A 61 -3.80 -12.03 0.83
CA GLY A 61 -4.57 -12.17 -0.41
C GLY A 61 -6.02 -11.68 -0.35
N PHE A 62 -6.45 -11.03 0.74
CA PHE A 62 -7.80 -10.50 0.86
C PHE A 62 -8.03 -9.35 -0.13
N LYS A 63 -9.13 -9.42 -0.89
CA LYS A 63 -9.62 -8.36 -1.78
C LYS A 63 -11.05 -8.03 -1.36
N LYS A 64 -11.31 -6.75 -1.05
CA LYS A 64 -12.68 -6.28 -0.78
C LYS A 64 -13.46 -6.31 -2.09
N ARG A 65 -14.65 -6.94 -2.08
CA ARG A 65 -15.58 -6.97 -3.22
C ARG A 65 -16.21 -5.62 -3.46
#